data_AF-A0A210P6B5-F1
#
_entry.id   AF-A0A210P6B5-F1
#
_cell.length_a   1.000
_cell.length_b   1.000
_cell.length_c   1.000
_cell.angle_alpha   90.00
_cell.angle_beta   90.00
_cell.angle_gamma   90.00
#
_symmetry.space_group_name_H-M   'P 1'
#
loop_
_entity.id
_entity.type
_entity.pdbx_description
1 polymer ?
#
loop_
_entity_poly.entity_id
_entity_poly.type
_entity_poly.pdbx_seq_one_letter_code
_entity_poly.pdbx_strand_id
1 'polypeptide(L)'
;MGVPNSQKYKISKHATMRIRTRFNIPKTKVQTWTQRFLSEANFFKNDDDSNGNIQIYRDNDVLMVLNVEEYTVVTAYPYNPLNKTNGLNPEILKRLRPSLHEIIEDEQIRLRNDLDGKMLDLQLAYQAYQNHPKSKELLEGYSKVVNDIHRSLEMSQKLVDDVQNLAK
;
A
#
# COMPACT_ATOMS: atom_id res chain seq x y z
N MET A 1 -25.51 -17.23 -7.32
CA MET A 1 -26.88 -17.09 -6.77
C MET A 1 -26.92 -15.74 -6.08
N GLY A 2 -27.78 -14.82 -6.54
CA GLY A 2 -27.88 -13.46 -6.00
C GLY A 2 -28.38 -13.41 -4.55
N VAL A 3 -28.27 -12.23 -3.95
CA VAL A 3 -28.72 -11.97 -2.57
C VAL A 3 -30.23 -12.20 -2.45
N PRO A 4 -30.70 -13.02 -1.50
CA PRO A 4 -32.13 -13.20 -1.24
C PRO A 4 -32.80 -11.86 -0.91
N ASN A 5 -34.00 -11.60 -1.47
CA ASN A 5 -34.74 -10.35 -1.26
C ASN A 5 -33.98 -9.06 -1.67
N SER A 6 -33.10 -9.13 -2.67
CA SER A 6 -32.30 -7.99 -3.18
C SER A 6 -33.08 -6.68 -3.39
N GLN A 7 -34.36 -6.76 -3.75
CA GLN A 7 -35.23 -5.59 -3.97
C GLN A 7 -35.61 -4.83 -2.70
N LYS A 8 -35.56 -5.47 -1.53
CA LYS A 8 -35.95 -4.87 -0.24
C LYS A 8 -34.82 -4.04 0.38
N TYR A 9 -33.60 -4.17 -0.13
CA TYR A 9 -32.43 -3.55 0.47
C TYR A 9 -32.39 -2.03 0.27
N LYS A 10 -32.23 -1.30 1.38
CA LYS A 10 -32.01 0.14 1.39
C LYS A 10 -30.53 0.46 1.53
N ILE A 11 -30.04 1.42 0.77
CA ILE A 11 -28.63 1.83 0.80
C ILE A 11 -28.46 2.89 1.88
N SER A 12 -27.61 2.61 2.88
CA SER A 12 -27.32 3.60 3.92
C SER A 12 -26.59 4.83 3.35
N LYS A 13 -26.66 5.96 4.06
CA LYS A 13 -25.90 7.17 3.71
C LYS A 13 -24.40 6.89 3.68
N HIS A 14 -23.91 6.09 4.64
CA HIS A 14 -22.51 5.67 4.72
C HIS A 14 -22.11 4.81 3.52
N ALA A 15 -22.90 3.79 3.16
CA ALA A 15 -22.65 2.96 1.98
C ALA A 15 -22.63 3.80 0.70
N THR A 16 -23.57 4.73 0.54
CA THR A 16 -23.61 5.63 -0.62
C THR A 16 -22.33 6.46 -0.73
N MET A 17 -21.83 7.00 0.39
CA MET A 17 -20.58 7.76 0.40
C MET A 17 -19.38 6.88 0.04
N ARG A 18 -19.28 5.68 0.63
CA ARG A 18 -18.18 4.73 0.37
C ARG A 18 -18.17 4.24 -1.08
N ILE A 19 -19.34 3.98 -1.66
CA ILE A 19 -19.44 3.53 -3.05
C ILE A 19 -18.94 4.63 -4.00
N ARG A 20 -19.34 5.88 -3.75
CA ARG A 20 -18.88 7.03 -4.53
C ARG A 20 -17.37 7.22 -4.46
N THR A 21 -16.80 7.17 -3.26
CA THR A 21 -15.37 7.46 -3.06
C THR A 21 -14.46 6.30 -3.49
N ARG A 22 -14.88 5.05 -3.26
CA ARG A 22 -14.03 3.87 -3.52
C ARG A 22 -14.14 3.34 -4.95
N PHE A 23 -15.31 3.47 -5.58
CA PHE A 23 -15.56 2.93 -6.92
C PHE A 23 -15.81 4.02 -7.97
N ASN A 24 -15.68 5.29 -7.60
CA ASN A 24 -15.89 6.45 -8.47
C ASN A 24 -17.27 6.45 -9.16
N ILE A 25 -18.30 5.96 -8.46
CA ILE A 25 -19.66 5.85 -9.01
C ILE A 25 -20.44 7.14 -8.72
N PRO A 26 -21.05 7.80 -9.72
CA PRO A 26 -21.89 8.98 -9.49
C PRO A 26 -23.09 8.66 -8.60
N LYS A 27 -23.49 9.61 -7.73
CA LYS A 27 -24.60 9.45 -6.78
C LYS A 27 -25.89 8.95 -7.46
N THR A 28 -26.18 9.42 -8.67
CA THR A 28 -27.36 9.04 -9.47
C THR A 28 -27.34 7.57 -9.91
N LYS A 29 -26.16 6.96 -10.04
CA LYS A 29 -25.98 5.57 -10.50
C LYS A 29 -25.75 4.58 -9.36
N VAL A 30 -25.56 5.04 -8.11
CA VAL A 30 -25.30 4.18 -6.95
C VAL A 30 -26.43 3.16 -6.77
N GLN A 31 -27.69 3.58 -6.88
CA GLN A 31 -28.83 2.68 -6.67
C GLN A 31 -28.88 1.56 -7.70
N THR A 32 -28.76 1.89 -8.98
CA THR A 32 -28.73 0.90 -10.07
C THR A 32 -27.53 -0.02 -9.97
N TRP A 33 -26.36 0.51 -9.61
CA TRP A 33 -25.15 -0.28 -9.44
C TRP A 33 -25.28 -1.25 -8.28
N THR A 34 -25.78 -0.81 -7.12
CA THR A 34 -26.00 -1.69 -5.97
C THR A 34 -27.04 -2.76 -6.27
N GLN A 35 -28.11 -2.45 -6.99
CA GLN A 35 -29.09 -3.48 -7.39
C GLN A 35 -28.48 -4.54 -8.30
N ARG A 36 -27.66 -4.15 -9.27
CA ARG A 36 -26.91 -5.09 -10.13
C ARG A 36 -25.95 -5.96 -9.32
N PHE A 37 -25.22 -5.35 -8.39
CA PHE A 37 -24.37 -6.08 -7.46
C PHE A 37 -25.18 -7.11 -6.67
N LEU A 38 -26.31 -6.72 -6.06
CA LEU A 38 -27.12 -7.63 -5.26
C LEU A 38 -27.74 -8.78 -6.09
N SER A 39 -27.98 -8.60 -7.38
CA SER A 39 -28.48 -9.67 -8.25
C SER A 39 -27.42 -10.70 -8.63
N GLU A 40 -26.15 -10.30 -8.71
CA GLU A 40 -25.06 -11.14 -9.19
C GLU A 40 -24.16 -11.67 -8.05
N ALA A 41 -24.18 -11.00 -6.89
CA ALA A 41 -23.29 -11.32 -5.79
C ALA A 41 -23.59 -12.66 -5.14
N ASN A 42 -22.53 -13.40 -4.84
CA ASN A 42 -22.55 -14.66 -4.12
C ASN A 42 -22.22 -14.43 -2.64
N PHE A 43 -22.80 -15.25 -1.77
CA PHE A 43 -22.45 -15.23 -0.36
C PHE A 43 -20.96 -15.55 -0.17
N PHE A 44 -20.27 -14.75 0.65
CA PHE A 44 -18.84 -14.92 0.92
C PHE A 44 -18.60 -15.45 2.33
N LYS A 45 -19.04 -14.72 3.35
CA LYS A 45 -18.95 -15.13 4.76
C LYS A 45 -19.89 -14.33 5.65
N ASN A 46 -20.10 -14.82 6.86
CA ASN A 46 -20.67 -14.02 7.94
C ASN A 46 -19.58 -13.13 8.55
N ASP A 47 -19.99 -12.01 9.10
CA ASP A 47 -19.11 -11.18 9.92
C ASP A 47 -18.96 -11.83 11.31
N ASP A 48 -17.72 -12.15 11.69
CA ASP A 48 -17.41 -12.98 12.87
C ASP A 48 -17.82 -12.30 14.20
N ASP A 49 -17.96 -10.97 14.21
CA ASP A 49 -18.36 -10.17 15.38
C ASP A 49 -19.87 -9.98 15.54
N SER A 50 -20.67 -10.37 14.53
CA SER A 50 -22.04 -9.87 14.39
C SER A 50 -23.10 -10.97 14.30
N ASN A 51 -23.14 -11.93 15.24
CA ASN A 51 -24.26 -12.87 15.53
C ASN A 51 -25.06 -13.45 14.33
N GLY A 52 -24.46 -13.55 13.13
CA GLY A 52 -25.13 -13.97 11.89
C GLY A 52 -25.99 -12.92 11.17
N ASN A 53 -26.17 -11.72 11.73
CA ASN A 53 -27.07 -10.68 11.17
C ASN A 53 -26.41 -9.86 10.07
N ILE A 54 -25.08 -9.74 10.12
CA ILE A 54 -24.28 -9.07 9.10
C ILE A 54 -23.63 -10.12 8.20
N GLN A 55 -24.01 -10.08 6.92
CA GLN A 55 -23.53 -10.99 5.89
C GLN A 55 -22.72 -10.24 4.84
N ILE A 56 -21.63 -10.85 4.40
CA ILE A 56 -20.73 -10.30 3.39
C ILE A 56 -20.99 -11.05 2.10
N TYR A 57 -21.32 -10.30 1.05
CA TYR A 57 -21.54 -10.80 -0.29
C TYR A 57 -20.44 -10.29 -1.23
N ARG A 58 -20.10 -11.12 -2.22
CA ARG A 58 -19.03 -10.89 -3.19
C ARG A 58 -19.56 -10.94 -4.61
N ASP A 59 -19.19 -9.94 -5.38
CA ASP A 59 -19.21 -10.02 -6.84
C ASP A 59 -17.86 -9.54 -7.38
N ASN A 60 -17.19 -10.38 -8.18
CA ASN A 60 -15.86 -10.11 -8.74
C ASN A 60 -14.85 -9.61 -7.67
N ASP A 61 -14.41 -8.36 -7.83
CA ASP A 61 -13.43 -7.65 -6.98
C ASP A 61 -14.12 -6.70 -5.98
N VAL A 62 -15.38 -6.96 -5.64
CA VAL A 62 -16.17 -6.11 -4.74
C VAL A 62 -16.79 -6.96 -3.64
N LEU A 63 -16.62 -6.50 -2.40
CA LEU A 63 -17.33 -7.03 -1.23
C LEU A 63 -18.32 -5.98 -0.71
N MET A 64 -19.53 -6.43 -0.42
CA MET A 64 -20.59 -5.62 0.15
C MET A 64 -21.09 -6.23 1.44
N VAL A 65 -21.21 -5.38 2.46
CA VAL A 65 -21.67 -5.76 3.79
C VAL A 65 -23.15 -5.41 3.91
N LEU A 66 -23.95 -6.43 4.19
CA LEU A 66 -25.40 -6.34 4.26
C LEU A 66 -25.86 -6.70 5.68
N ASN A 67 -26.78 -5.91 6.23
CA ASN A 67 -27.59 -6.30 7.36
C ASN A 67 -28.86 -6.97 6.83
N VAL A 68 -29.02 -8.26 7.09
CA VAL A 68 -30.11 -9.08 6.52
C VAL A 68 -31.43 -8.89 7.26
N GLU A 69 -31.39 -8.55 8.56
CA GLU A 69 -32.61 -8.28 9.34
C GLU A 69 -33.26 -6.96 8.93
N GLU A 70 -32.45 -5.90 8.83
CA GLU A 70 -32.93 -4.56 8.50
C GLU A 70 -33.07 -4.33 6.98
N TYR A 71 -32.60 -5.27 6.17
CA TYR A 71 -32.44 -5.13 4.72
C TYR A 71 -31.66 -3.84 4.39
N THR A 72 -30.48 -3.68 4.95
CA THR A 72 -29.68 -2.46 4.79
C THR A 72 -28.29 -2.76 4.22
N VAL A 73 -27.89 -2.02 3.19
CA VAL A 73 -26.51 -2.02 2.70
C VAL A 73 -25.68 -1.11 3.61
N VAL A 74 -24.75 -1.71 4.35
CA VAL A 74 -23.94 -1.02 5.37
C VAL A 74 -22.74 -0.34 4.72
N THR A 75 -21.99 -1.07 3.88
CA THR A 75 -20.78 -0.55 3.22
C THR A 75 -20.37 -1.44 2.05
N ALA A 76 -19.48 -0.94 1.19
CA ALA A 76 -18.83 -1.69 0.12
C ALA A 76 -17.33 -1.37 0.07
N TYR A 77 -16.51 -2.36 -0.26
CA TYR A 77 -15.06 -2.22 -0.38
C TYR A 77 -14.49 -3.12 -1.48
N PRO A 78 -13.40 -2.69 -2.14
CA PRO A 78 -12.74 -3.51 -3.13
C PRO A 78 -12.11 -4.74 -2.46
N TYR A 79 -12.24 -5.88 -3.11
CA TYR A 79 -11.61 -7.13 -2.72
C TYR A 79 -10.55 -7.47 -3.74
N ASN A 80 -9.30 -7.36 -3.32
CA ASN A 80 -8.16 -7.80 -4.10
C ASN A 80 -7.54 -9.01 -3.37
N PRO A 81 -7.65 -10.23 -3.90
CA PRO A 81 -7.06 -11.43 -3.29
C PRO A 81 -5.53 -11.39 -3.27
N LEU A 82 -4.90 -10.50 -4.04
CA LEU A 82 -3.45 -10.28 -4.06
C LEU A 82 -3.01 -9.21 -3.05
N ASN A 83 -3.93 -8.51 -2.38
CA ASN A 83 -3.58 -7.53 -1.35
C ASN A 83 -3.27 -8.27 -0.03
N LYS A 84 -2.01 -8.69 0.12
CA LYS A 84 -1.50 -9.49 1.26
C LYS A 84 -1.60 -8.80 2.62
N THR A 85 -2.09 -7.56 2.70
CA THR A 85 -2.33 -6.82 3.94
C THR A 85 -3.73 -7.03 4.53
N ASN A 86 -4.70 -7.55 3.77
CA ASN A 86 -6.08 -7.78 4.24
C ASN A 86 -6.26 -8.99 5.19
N GLY A 87 -5.17 -9.70 5.54
CA GLY A 87 -5.17 -10.84 6.47
C GLY A 87 -4.37 -10.62 7.75
N LEU A 88 -3.69 -9.49 7.91
CA LEU A 88 -2.93 -9.19 9.12
C LEU A 88 -3.83 -8.53 10.16
N ASN A 89 -3.91 -9.15 11.35
CA ASN A 89 -4.60 -8.60 12.51
C ASN A 89 -4.12 -7.14 12.74
N PRO A 90 -5.03 -6.15 12.92
CA PRO A 90 -4.68 -4.76 13.18
C PRO A 90 -3.67 -4.56 14.32
N GLU A 91 -3.69 -5.43 15.34
CA GLU A 91 -2.70 -5.46 16.43
C GLU A 91 -1.28 -5.81 15.94
N ILE A 92 -1.17 -6.74 14.99
CA ILE A 92 0.12 -7.16 14.41
C ILE A 92 0.66 -6.04 13.50
N LEU A 93 -0.20 -5.40 12.70
CA LEU A 93 0.18 -4.21 11.92
C LEU A 93 0.65 -3.06 12.81
N LYS A 94 -0.03 -2.83 13.94
CA LYS A 94 0.36 -1.80 14.92
C LYS A 94 1.71 -2.12 15.59
N ARG A 95 2.06 -3.39 15.77
CA ARG A 95 3.36 -3.83 16.28
C ARG A 95 4.47 -3.82 15.23
N LEU A 96 4.14 -4.11 13.96
CA LEU A 96 5.11 -4.11 12.85
C LEU A 96 5.47 -2.71 12.37
N ARG A 97 4.54 -1.76 12.41
CA ARG A 97 4.78 -0.38 11.94
C ARG A 97 5.98 0.31 12.62
N PRO A 98 6.14 0.26 13.96
CA PRO A 98 7.33 0.78 14.62
C PRO A 98 8.61 0.12 14.09
N SER A 99 8.64 -1.20 13.96
CA SER A 99 9.81 -1.93 13.46
C SER A 99 10.13 -1.63 11.99
N LEU A 100 9.12 -1.42 11.13
CA LEU A 100 9.34 -0.99 9.75
C LEU A 100 9.88 0.45 9.69
N HIS A 101 9.46 1.31 10.63
CA HIS A 101 9.98 2.66 10.74
C HIS A 101 11.43 2.66 11.24
N GLU A 102 11.75 1.85 12.25
CA GLU A 102 13.12 1.65 12.75
C GLU A 102 14.05 1.16 11.64
N ILE A 103 13.61 0.23 10.78
CA ILE A 103 14.41 -0.23 9.63
C ILE A 103 14.71 0.93 8.65
N ILE A 104 13.76 1.83 8.42
CA ILE A 104 13.99 3.01 7.57
C ILE A 104 14.96 3.99 8.24
N GLU A 105 14.80 4.24 9.54
CA GLU A 105 15.68 5.14 10.29
C GLU A 105 17.12 4.60 10.35
N ASP A 106 17.29 3.31 10.64
CA ASP A 106 18.60 2.65 10.64
C ASP A 106 19.25 2.70 9.26
N GLU A 107 18.47 2.50 8.20
CA GLU A 107 18.97 2.60 6.84
C GLU A 107 19.40 4.03 6.48
N GLN A 108 18.66 5.05 6.93
CA GLN A 108 19.04 6.46 6.75
C GLN A 108 20.32 6.80 7.50
N ILE A 109 20.49 6.31 8.73
CA ILE A 109 21.71 6.51 9.52
C ILE A 109 22.89 5.80 8.85
N ARG A 110 22.70 4.55 8.39
CA ARG A 110 23.71 3.78 7.67
C ARG A 110 24.15 4.49 6.40
N LEU A 111 23.19 4.92 5.58
CA LEU A 111 23.46 5.63 4.32
C LEU A 111 24.20 6.93 4.60
N ARG A 112 23.78 7.71 5.60
CA ARG A 112 24.47 8.95 5.97
C ARG A 112 25.93 8.69 6.34
N ASN A 113 26.20 7.72 7.19
CA ASN A 113 27.57 7.39 7.60
C ASN A 113 28.42 6.91 6.42
N ASP A 114 27.85 6.12 5.51
CA ASP A 114 28.53 5.64 4.29
C ASP A 114 28.83 6.81 3.33
N LEU A 115 27.87 7.71 3.12
CA LEU A 115 28.03 8.90 2.29
C LEU A 115 29.06 9.87 2.86
N ASP A 116 29.08 10.09 4.17
CA ASP A 116 30.06 10.96 4.83
C ASP A 116 31.49 10.46 4.56
N GLY A 117 31.71 9.14 4.65
CA GLY A 117 32.99 8.51 4.30
C GLY A 117 33.34 8.69 2.82
N LYS A 118 32.41 8.37 1.91
CA LYS A 118 32.64 8.49 0.47
C LYS A 118 32.82 9.92 -0.01
N MET A 119 32.19 10.91 0.65
CA MET A 119 32.37 12.33 0.36
C MET A 119 33.77 12.80 0.70
N LEU A 120 34.36 12.30 1.79
CA LEU A 120 35.75 12.55 2.13
C LEU A 120 36.69 11.93 1.09
N ASP A 121 36.44 10.67 0.69
CA ASP A 121 37.19 10.00 -0.38
C ASP A 121 37.09 10.76 -1.71
N LEU A 122 35.91 11.31 -2.03
CA LEU A 122 35.66 12.08 -3.24
C LEU A 122 36.47 13.38 -3.24
N GLN A 123 36.52 14.08 -2.10
CA GLN A 123 37.32 15.29 -1.93
C GLN A 123 38.81 15.00 -2.10
N LEU A 124 39.31 13.91 -1.50
CA LEU A 124 40.71 13.48 -1.62
C LEU A 124 41.05 13.11 -3.07
N ALA A 125 40.20 12.32 -3.73
CA ALA A 125 40.38 11.93 -5.12
C ALA A 125 40.35 13.15 -6.07
N TYR A 126 39.47 14.11 -5.81
CA TYR A 126 39.39 15.35 -6.57
C TYR A 126 40.64 16.22 -6.39
N GLN A 127 41.12 16.39 -5.15
CA GLN A 127 42.36 17.13 -4.87
C GLN A 127 43.57 16.47 -5.54
N ALA A 128 43.69 15.14 -5.47
CA ALA A 128 44.75 14.39 -6.12
C ALA A 128 44.71 14.59 -7.65
N TYR A 129 43.52 14.52 -8.25
CA TYR A 129 43.35 14.79 -9.68
C TYR A 129 43.68 16.24 -10.06
N GLN A 130 43.25 17.23 -9.28
CA GLN A 130 43.59 18.64 -9.54
C GLN A 130 45.10 18.91 -9.52
N ASN A 131 45.83 18.24 -8.64
CA ASN A 131 47.29 18.35 -8.57
C ASN A 131 47.99 17.68 -9.77
N HIS A 132 47.34 16.69 -10.40
CA HIS A 132 47.87 15.95 -11.55
C HIS A 132 46.78 15.68 -12.63
N PRO A 133 46.28 16.72 -13.32
CA PRO A 133 45.06 16.63 -14.14
C PRO A 133 45.21 15.81 -15.43
N LYS A 134 46.45 15.49 -15.82
CA LYS A 134 46.74 14.60 -16.96
C LYS A 134 46.82 13.12 -16.57
N SER A 135 46.71 12.79 -15.28
CA SER A 135 46.74 11.40 -14.82
C SER A 135 45.38 10.75 -15.05
N LYS A 136 45.36 9.77 -15.98
CA LYS A 136 44.17 8.97 -16.26
C LYS A 136 43.77 8.08 -15.07
N GLU A 137 44.76 7.59 -14.33
CA GLU A 137 44.55 6.75 -13.14
C GLU A 137 43.83 7.50 -12.01
N LEU A 138 44.17 8.77 -11.78
CA LEU A 138 43.53 9.60 -10.77
C LEU A 138 42.09 10.00 -11.18
N LEU A 139 41.87 10.21 -12.48
CA LEU A 139 40.52 10.45 -13.01
C LEU A 139 39.64 9.20 -12.85
N GLU A 140 40.17 8.01 -13.16
CA GLU A 140 39.48 6.74 -12.95
C GLU A 140 39.18 6.49 -11.46
N GLY A 141 40.11 6.84 -10.56
CA GLY A 141 39.90 6.81 -9.12
C GLY A 141 38.76 7.71 -8.66
N TYR A 142 38.71 8.96 -9.14
CA TYR A 142 37.62 9.90 -8.87
C TYR A 142 36.27 9.38 -9.38
N SER A 143 36.20 8.92 -10.64
CA SER A 143 34.98 8.34 -11.21
C SER A 143 34.49 7.10 -10.46
N LYS A 144 35.40 6.29 -9.92
CA LYS A 144 35.05 5.11 -9.11
C LYS A 144 34.33 5.51 -7.83
N VAL A 145 34.82 6.52 -7.11
CA VAL A 145 34.18 7.02 -5.89
C VAL A 145 32.77 7.55 -6.19
N VAL A 146 32.59 8.29 -7.30
CA VAL A 146 31.28 8.76 -7.75
C VAL A 146 30.31 7.60 -8.02
N ASN A 147 30.77 6.56 -8.71
CA ASN A 147 29.95 5.39 -9.00
C ASN A 147 29.57 4.61 -7.73
N ASP A 148 30.48 4.53 -6.75
CA ASP A 148 30.21 3.87 -5.48
C ASP A 148 29.18 4.65 -4.64
N ILE A 149 29.22 5.99 -4.66
CA ILE A 149 28.17 6.83 -4.07
C ILE A 149 26.81 6.57 -4.74
N HIS A 150 26.78 6.53 -6.07
CA HIS A 150 25.56 6.29 -6.82
C HIS A 150 24.93 4.93 -6.48
N ARG A 151 25.74 3.87 -6.40
CA ARG A 151 25.27 2.53 -6.00
C ARG A 151 24.72 2.49 -4.58
N SER A 152 25.38 3.15 -3.62
CA SER A 152 24.87 3.22 -2.25
C SER A 152 23.50 3.90 -2.18
N LEU A 153 23.31 4.98 -2.94
CA LEU A 153 22.01 5.66 -3.04
C LEU A 153 20.93 4.76 -3.66
N GLU A 154 21.23 4.08 -4.76
CA GLU A 154 20.27 3.16 -5.42
C GLU A 154 19.86 1.99 -4.50
N MET A 155 20.81 1.38 -3.79
CA MET A 155 20.52 0.28 -2.87
C MET A 155 19.64 0.73 -1.70
N SER A 156 19.93 1.91 -1.14
CA SER A 156 19.14 2.46 -0.04
C SER A 156 17.73 2.85 -0.48
N GLN A 157 17.59 3.49 -1.64
CA GLN A 157 16.29 3.83 -2.22
C GLN A 157 15.42 2.57 -2.44
N LYS A 158 16.03 1.51 -2.99
CA LYS A 158 15.33 0.24 -3.20
C LYS A 158 14.81 -0.37 -1.89
N LEU A 159 15.62 -0.33 -0.83
CA LEU A 159 15.22 -0.83 0.49
C LEU A 159 14.05 -0.01 1.06
N VAL A 160 14.13 1.32 0.96
CA VAL A 160 13.04 2.21 1.40
C VAL A 160 11.76 1.94 0.62
N ASP A 161 11.84 1.77 -0.71
CA ASP A 161 10.69 1.46 -1.55
C ASP A 161 10.06 0.10 -1.18
N ASP A 162 10.88 -0.92 -0.94
CA ASP A 162 10.43 -2.25 -0.51
C ASP A 162 9.70 -2.17 0.85
N VAL A 163 10.25 -1.44 1.82
CA VAL A 163 9.61 -1.25 3.14
C VAL A 163 8.32 -0.44 3.03
N GLN A 164 8.28 0.60 2.20
CA GLN A 164 7.06 1.39 1.96
C GLN A 164 5.96 0.57 1.28
N ASN A 165 6.32 -0.34 0.36
CA ASN A 165 5.37 -1.23 -0.28
C ASN A 165 4.81 -2.29 0.67
N LEU A 166 5.57 -2.69 1.70
CA LEU A 166 5.10 -3.56 2.77
C LEU A 166 4.18 -2.86 3.78
N ALA A 167 4.27 -1.53 3.89
CA ALA A 167 3.47 -0.72 4.81
C ALA A 167 2.12 -0.22 4.21
N LYS A 168 1.89 -0.41 2.90
CA LYS A 168 0.65 -0.05 2.17
C LYS A 168 -0.38 -1.19 2.19
#